data_AF-A0AAF1AEP9-F1
#
_entry.id   AF-A0AAF1AEP9-F1
#
_cell.length_a   1.000
_cell.length_b   1.000
_cell.length_c   1.000
_cell.angle_alpha   90.00
_cell.angle_beta   90.00
_cell.angle_gamma   90.00
#
_symmetry.space_group_name_H-M   'P 1'
#
loop_
_entity.id
_entity.type
_entity.pdbx_description
1 polymer ?
#
loop_
_entity_poly.entity_id
_entity_poly.type
_entity_poly.pdbx_seq_one_letter_code
_entity_poly.pdbx_strand_id
1 'polypeptide(L)'
;MKILAIDPSSNQAITSTSGIVYLDNAKLLDHWTVEYGVSNFKKWAKEVGQQLKPDVIVIEKFELRDGSADNSVLETIAEIMKWFPEAILFRNAGYASDIPNELLKGLGLYKFSKSHHQDVRAAARLGLFWAMRNDVQEVVDDIGGQLELNT
;
A
#
# COMPACT_ATOMS: atom_id res chain seq x y z
N MET A 1 -3.40 -13.46 -7.76
CA MET A 1 -2.91 -12.12 -8.15
C MET A 1 -1.91 -11.58 -7.15
N LYS A 2 -0.74 -11.11 -7.60
CA LYS A 2 0.22 -10.40 -6.76
C LYS A 2 0.05 -8.89 -6.83
N ILE A 3 -0.22 -8.26 -5.70
CA ILE A 3 -0.47 -6.82 -5.59
C ILE A 3 0.67 -6.19 -4.77
N LEU A 4 1.35 -5.20 -5.34
CA LEU A 4 2.25 -4.32 -4.58
C LEU A 4 1.52 -3.00 -4.30
N ALA A 5 1.17 -2.75 -3.04
CA ALA A 5 0.50 -1.54 -2.61
C ALA A 5 1.45 -0.63 -1.83
N ILE A 6 1.46 0.66 -2.15
CA ILE A 6 2.36 1.66 -1.58
C ILE A 6 1.55 2.86 -1.09
N ASP A 7 1.67 3.14 0.21
CA ASP A 7 1.21 4.39 0.83
C ASP A 7 2.43 5.31 1.02
N PRO A 8 2.60 6.34 0.17
CA PRO A 8 3.79 7.18 0.15
C PRO A 8 3.78 8.23 1.26
N SER A 9 4.93 8.38 1.91
CA SER A 9 5.15 9.44 2.91
C SER A 9 5.55 10.79 2.29
N SER A 10 5.46 11.84 3.13
CA SER A 10 6.05 13.15 2.85
C SER A 10 7.57 13.05 2.71
N ASN A 11 8.14 13.91 1.87
CA ASN A 11 9.59 14.02 1.71
C ASN A 11 10.23 14.96 2.77
N GLN A 12 9.43 15.71 3.53
CA GLN A 12 9.90 16.71 4.51
C GLN A 12 9.66 16.29 5.97
N ALA A 13 8.65 15.46 6.24
CA ALA A 13 8.33 15.03 7.60
C ALA A 13 9.25 13.89 8.05
N ILE A 14 10.26 14.22 8.85
CA ILE A 14 11.33 13.30 9.33
C ILE A 14 10.77 12.07 10.06
N THR A 15 9.58 12.17 10.66
CA THR A 15 8.93 11.07 11.38
C THR A 15 7.96 10.26 10.53
N SER A 16 7.77 10.62 9.26
CA SER A 16 6.84 9.93 8.36
C SER A 16 7.49 8.69 7.73
N THR A 17 6.67 7.69 7.40
CA THR A 17 7.15 6.48 6.74
C THR A 17 6.22 6.04 5.62
N SER A 18 6.79 5.56 4.52
CA SER A 18 6.00 4.96 3.45
C SER A 18 5.69 3.51 3.83
N GLY A 19 4.40 3.17 3.82
CA GLY A 19 3.93 1.81 4.00
C GLY A 19 3.98 1.05 2.68
N ILE A 20 4.55 -0.16 2.68
CA ILE A 20 4.60 -1.00 1.49
C ILE A 20 4.15 -2.40 1.85
N VAL A 21 3.24 -2.97 1.07
CA VAL A 21 2.74 -4.33 1.27
C VAL A 21 2.74 -5.07 -0.05
N TYR A 22 3.21 -6.31 -0.01
CA TYR A 22 3.15 -7.24 -1.12
C TYR A 22 2.22 -8.40 -0.78
N LEU A 23 1.13 -8.51 -1.55
CA LEU A 23 0.08 -9.49 -1.34
C LEU A 23 0.10 -10.54 -2.44
N ASP A 24 -0.33 -11.76 -2.11
CA ASP A 24 -0.83 -12.76 -3.05
C ASP A 24 -2.31 -12.99 -2.73
N ASN A 25 -3.18 -12.43 -3.55
CA ASN A 25 -4.58 -12.20 -3.27
C ASN A 25 -4.78 -11.45 -1.95
N ALA A 26 -5.45 -12.05 -0.96
CA ALA A 26 -5.67 -11.42 0.34
C ALA A 26 -4.56 -11.76 1.36
N LYS A 27 -3.57 -12.57 0.97
CA LYS A 27 -2.51 -13.07 1.86
C LYS A 27 -1.28 -12.18 1.81
N LEU A 28 -0.71 -11.91 2.99
CA LEU A 28 0.56 -11.20 3.09
C LEU A 28 1.72 -12.08 2.60
N LEU A 29 2.44 -11.63 1.57
CA LEU A 29 3.75 -12.20 1.22
C LEU A 29 4.85 -11.52 2.03
N ASP A 30 4.88 -10.19 2.01
CA ASP A 30 5.86 -9.39 2.77
C ASP A 30 5.37 -7.94 2.94
N HIS A 31 6.04 -7.19 3.82
CA HIS A 31 5.77 -5.77 4.06
C HIS A 31 7.05 -5.03 4.43
N TRP A 32 7.06 -3.72 4.13
CA TRP A 32 8.14 -2.84 4.50
C TRP A 32 7.60 -1.51 5.01
N THR A 33 8.41 -0.89 5.84
CA THR A 33 8.24 0.50 6.25
C THR A 33 9.52 1.21 5.85
N VAL A 34 9.40 2.14 4.93
CA VAL A 34 10.53 2.91 4.41
C VAL A 34 10.48 4.29 5.03
N GLU A 35 11.57 4.73 5.64
CA GLU A 35 11.66 6.08 6.20
C GLU A 35 11.41 7.15 5.13
N TYR A 36 10.94 8.32 5.57
CA TYR A 36 10.76 9.49 4.71
C TYR A 36 11.99 9.75 3.82
N GLY A 37 11.76 10.42 2.69
CA GLY A 37 12.83 10.83 1.81
C GLY A 37 12.97 9.98 0.55
N VAL A 38 13.09 10.66 -0.59
CA VAL A 38 13.36 10.06 -1.92
C VAL A 38 14.55 9.10 -1.90
N SER A 39 15.62 9.41 -1.15
CA SER A 39 16.82 8.56 -1.05
C SER A 39 16.56 7.21 -0.41
N ASN A 40 15.73 7.17 0.64
CA ASN A 40 15.38 5.94 1.35
C ASN A 40 14.50 5.04 0.49
N PHE A 41 13.52 5.64 -0.21
CA PHE A 41 12.72 4.89 -1.19
C PHE A 41 13.59 4.33 -2.31
N LYS A 42 14.48 5.15 -2.88
CA LYS A 42 15.39 4.71 -3.95
C LYS A 42 16.26 3.53 -3.52
N LYS A 43 16.76 3.54 -2.28
CA LYS A 43 17.53 2.42 -1.72
C LYS A 43 16.66 1.15 -1.66
N TRP A 44 15.47 1.25 -1.07
CA TRP A 44 14.54 0.11 -1.00
C TRP A 44 14.17 -0.42 -2.39
N ALA A 45 13.86 0.47 -3.35
CA ALA A 45 13.49 0.08 -4.70
C ALA A 45 14.63 -0.65 -5.42
N LYS A 46 15.88 -0.20 -5.23
CA LYS A 46 17.08 -0.84 -5.78
C LYS A 46 17.38 -2.18 -5.09
N GLU A 47 17.24 -2.29 -3.78
CA GLU A 47 17.64 -3.50 -3.05
C GLU A 47 16.56 -4.58 -3.08
N VAL A 48 15.29 -4.19 -3.04
CA VAL A 48 14.14 -5.08 -2.88
C VAL A 48 13.13 -4.89 -4.02
N GLY A 49 12.65 -3.67 -4.25
CA GLY A 49 11.52 -3.39 -5.13
C GLY A 49 11.66 -3.94 -6.54
N GLN A 50 12.82 -3.77 -7.18
CA GLN A 50 13.10 -4.26 -8.54
C GLN A 50 13.11 -5.79 -8.68
N GLN A 51 13.20 -6.52 -7.56
CA GLN A 51 13.19 -7.99 -7.56
C GLN A 51 11.77 -8.55 -7.43
N LEU A 52 10.82 -7.71 -6.97
CA LEU A 52 9.42 -8.09 -6.86
C LEU A 52 8.82 -8.25 -8.26
N LYS A 53 7.86 -9.16 -8.38
CA LYS A 53 7.14 -9.44 -9.63
C LYS A 53 5.63 -9.35 -9.39
N PRO A 54 5.13 -8.15 -9.04
CA PRO A 54 3.70 -7.93 -8.90
C PRO A 54 3.00 -8.02 -10.26
N ASP A 55 1.75 -8.48 -10.25
CA ASP A 55 0.85 -8.39 -11.40
C ASP A 55 0.28 -6.96 -11.52
N VAL A 56 0.16 -6.25 -10.39
CA VAL A 56 -0.28 -4.86 -10.33
C VAL A 56 0.42 -4.09 -9.21
N ILE A 57 0.69 -2.81 -9.48
CA ILE A 57 1.27 -1.88 -8.52
C ILE A 57 0.28 -0.74 -8.29
N VAL A 58 -0.07 -0.50 -7.04
CA VAL A 58 -1.04 0.53 -6.64
C VAL A 58 -0.37 1.48 -5.67
N ILE A 59 -0.40 2.77 -5.97
CA ILE A 59 0.17 3.83 -5.13
C ILE A 59 -0.97 4.76 -4.72
N GLU A 60 -1.00 5.18 -3.46
CA GLU A 60 -2.01 6.16 -3.03
C GLU A 60 -1.84 7.46 -3.83
N LYS A 61 -2.93 7.90 -4.45
CA LYS A 61 -3.00 9.19 -5.12
C LYS A 61 -3.11 10.29 -4.08
N PHE A 62 -2.09 11.14 -4.01
CA PHE A 62 -2.16 12.38 -3.24
C PHE A 62 -2.94 13.45 -4.00
N GLU A 63 -4.01 13.98 -3.39
CA GLU A 63 -4.78 15.10 -3.92
C GLU A 63 -4.50 16.36 -3.07
N LEU A 64 -3.99 17.39 -3.71
CA LEU A 64 -3.75 18.69 -3.08
C LEU A 64 -5.08 19.25 -2.55
N ARG A 65 -5.11 19.62 -1.27
CA ARG A 65 -6.16 20.47 -0.71
C ARG A 65 -5.63 21.90 -0.66
N ASP A 66 -6.46 22.87 -1.07
CA ASP A 66 -6.08 24.27 -1.26
C ASP A 66 -5.21 24.83 -0.11
N GLY A 67 -4.00 25.29 -0.48
CA GLY A 67 -3.28 26.39 0.16
C GLY A 67 -2.20 26.09 1.21
N SER A 68 -2.17 24.92 1.86
CA SER A 68 -1.25 24.72 3.00
C SER A 68 -0.70 23.30 3.19
N ALA A 69 -0.92 22.40 2.24
CA ALA A 69 -0.42 21.02 2.33
C ALA A 69 1.08 20.96 1.96
N ASP A 70 1.81 20.06 2.63
CA ASP A 70 3.16 19.70 2.23
C ASP A 70 3.10 18.93 0.91
N ASN A 71 3.46 19.61 -0.18
CA ASN A 71 3.38 19.07 -1.54
C ASN A 71 4.50 18.08 -1.86
N SER A 72 5.41 17.85 -0.92
CA SER A 72 6.59 17.01 -1.15
C SER A 72 6.27 15.52 -1.29
N VAL A 73 5.07 15.08 -0.88
CA VAL A 73 4.54 13.75 -1.21
C VAL A 73 4.51 13.53 -2.73
N LEU A 74 4.23 14.57 -3.52
CA LEU A 74 4.25 14.47 -4.99
C LEU A 74 5.65 14.18 -5.53
N GLU A 75 6.72 14.65 -4.86
CA GLU A 75 8.09 14.31 -5.22
C GLU A 75 8.41 12.85 -4.90
N THR A 76 7.94 12.35 -3.75
CA THR A 76 8.02 10.93 -3.39
C THR A 76 7.30 10.08 -4.43
N ILE A 77 6.05 10.41 -4.78
CA ILE A 77 5.28 9.72 -5.83
C ILE A 77 6.01 9.76 -7.16
N ALA A 78 6.53 10.92 -7.57
CA ALA A 78 7.28 11.05 -8.81
C ALA A 78 8.55 10.18 -8.83
N GLU A 79 9.24 10.01 -7.70
CA GLU A 79 10.35 9.06 -7.61
C GLU A 79 9.87 7.62 -7.70
N ILE A 80 8.82 7.24 -6.96
CA ILE A 80 8.26 5.88 -6.99
C ILE A 80 7.91 5.48 -8.43
N MET A 81 7.25 6.38 -9.17
CA MET A 81 6.86 6.17 -10.57
C MET A 81 8.03 5.99 -11.53
N LYS A 82 9.26 6.44 -11.20
CA LYS A 82 10.44 6.14 -12.03
C LYS A 82 10.85 4.67 -11.93
N TRP A 83 10.62 4.06 -10.77
CA TRP A 83 10.91 2.64 -10.52
C TRP A 83 9.76 1.75 -10.97
N PHE A 84 8.53 2.26 -10.94
CA PHE A 84 7.30 1.53 -11.26
C PHE A 84 6.44 2.35 -12.24
N PRO A 85 6.86 2.51 -13.51
CA PRO A 85 6.20 3.39 -14.47
C PRO A 85 4.76 2.94 -14.82
N GLU A 86 4.45 1.66 -14.65
CA GLU A 86 3.13 1.05 -14.83
C GLU A 86 2.19 1.19 -13.63
N ALA A 87 2.66 1.79 -12.53
CA ALA A 87 1.87 1.88 -11.30
C ALA A 87 0.62 2.74 -11.46
N ILE A 88 -0.45 2.31 -10.79
CA ILE A 88 -1.75 2.97 -10.79
C ILE A 88 -1.81 3.91 -9.57
N LEU A 89 -1.97 5.21 -9.83
CA LEU A 89 -2.30 6.18 -8.78
C LEU A 89 -3.78 6.05 -8.41
N PHE A 90 -4.07 5.53 -7.22
CA PHE A 90 -5.44 5.19 -6.82
C PHE A 90 -5.93 6.05 -5.66
N ARG A 91 -7.14 6.58 -5.80
CA ARG A 91 -7.77 7.44 -4.80
C ARG A 91 -8.34 6.57 -3.67
N ASN A 92 -7.98 6.88 -2.43
CA ASN A 92 -8.34 6.08 -1.25
C ASN A 92 -9.69 6.45 -0.60
N ALA A 93 -10.48 7.34 -1.21
CA ALA A 93 -11.74 7.80 -0.64
C ALA A 93 -12.73 6.63 -0.43
N GLY A 94 -13.13 6.40 0.82
CA GLY A 94 -14.03 5.32 1.20
C GLY A 94 -13.35 4.00 1.58
N TYR A 95 -12.02 3.87 1.40
CA TYR A 95 -11.30 2.63 1.67
C TYR A 95 -11.45 2.09 3.10
N ALA A 96 -11.66 2.95 4.10
CA ALA A 96 -11.78 2.56 5.51
C ALA A 96 -13.17 2.01 5.83
N SER A 97 -14.18 2.40 5.05
CA SER A 97 -15.54 1.87 5.12
C SER A 97 -15.62 0.52 4.41
N ASP A 98 -15.03 0.43 3.21
CA ASP A 98 -15.10 -0.78 2.38
C ASP A 98 -14.13 -1.87 2.88
N ILE A 99 -12.98 -1.49 3.41
CA ILE A 99 -11.98 -2.39 4.01
C ILE A 99 -11.78 -1.99 5.50
N PRO A 100 -12.73 -2.38 6.37
CA PRO A 100 -12.71 -2.01 7.78
C PRO A 100 -11.58 -2.71 8.55
N ASN A 101 -11.27 -2.21 9.74
CA ASN A 101 -10.25 -2.82 10.61
C ASN A 101 -10.55 -4.28 10.95
N GLU A 102 -11.82 -4.65 11.13
CA GLU A 102 -12.21 -6.04 11.43
C GLU A 102 -11.90 -6.97 10.26
N LEU A 103 -12.08 -6.50 9.01
CA LEU A 103 -11.67 -7.26 7.82
C LEU A 103 -10.15 -7.46 7.81
N LEU A 104 -9.37 -6.40 8.03
CA LEU A 104 -7.91 -6.53 8.13
C LEU A 104 -7.47 -7.48 9.23
N LYS A 105 -8.17 -7.51 10.38
CA LYS A 105 -7.87 -8.46 11.46
C LYS A 105 -8.16 -9.89 11.04
N GLY A 106 -9.31 -10.14 10.42
CA GLY A 106 -9.68 -11.45 9.88
C GLY A 106 -8.70 -11.97 8.83
N LEU A 107 -8.07 -11.07 8.07
CA LEU A 107 -7.05 -11.41 7.07
C LEU A 107 -5.61 -11.46 7.64
N GLY A 108 -5.42 -11.22 8.94
CA GLY A 108 -4.08 -11.12 9.52
C GLY A 108 -3.27 -9.88 9.09
N LEU A 109 -3.90 -8.91 8.43
CA LEU A 109 -3.32 -7.69 7.87
C LEU A 109 -3.45 -6.47 8.81
N TYR A 110 -3.67 -6.70 10.11
CA TYR A 110 -3.87 -5.62 11.10
C TYR A 110 -2.64 -5.37 12.01
N LYS A 111 -1.90 -6.43 12.35
CA LYS A 111 -0.69 -6.35 13.19
C LYS A 111 0.50 -6.86 12.40
N PHE A 112 1.46 -5.96 12.16
CA PHE A 112 2.70 -6.26 11.44
C PHE A 112 3.85 -6.37 12.44
N SER A 113 4.79 -7.29 12.23
CA SER A 113 5.73 -7.71 13.28
C SER A 113 6.85 -6.70 13.58
N LYS A 114 7.00 -5.58 12.85
CA LYS A 114 8.22 -4.73 12.94
C LYS A 114 8.11 -3.21 12.69
N SER A 115 6.95 -2.53 12.71
CA SER A 115 6.93 -1.08 12.40
C SER A 115 5.78 -0.24 12.97
N HIS A 116 5.82 1.07 12.75
CA HIS A 116 4.68 1.99 12.87
C HIS A 116 3.50 1.43 12.05
N HIS A 117 2.63 0.67 12.73
CA HIS A 117 1.66 -0.21 12.07
C HIS A 117 0.61 0.51 11.22
N GLN A 118 0.54 1.84 11.26
CA GLN A 118 -0.52 2.59 10.58
C GLN A 118 -0.30 2.65 9.07
N ASP A 119 0.91 2.96 8.61
CA ASP A 119 1.20 3.17 7.18
C ASP A 119 1.16 1.83 6.42
N VAL A 120 1.67 0.75 7.02
CA VAL A 120 1.57 -0.59 6.43
C VAL A 120 0.11 -1.07 6.35
N ARG A 121 -0.71 -0.77 7.37
CA ARG A 121 -2.16 -1.05 7.31
C ARG A 121 -2.85 -0.23 6.22
N ALA A 122 -2.46 1.03 6.03
CA ALA A 122 -3.01 1.88 4.98
C ALA A 122 -2.65 1.33 3.59
N ALA A 123 -1.41 0.87 3.38
CA ALA A 123 -1.00 0.20 2.15
C ALA A 123 -1.77 -1.12 1.91
N ALA A 124 -1.88 -2.00 2.92
CA ALA A 124 -2.68 -3.22 2.80
C ALA A 124 -4.14 -2.91 2.43
N ARG A 125 -4.72 -1.91 3.11
CA ARG A 125 -6.07 -1.43 2.84
C ARG A 125 -6.23 -0.94 1.41
N LEU A 126 -5.29 -0.14 0.92
CA LEU A 126 -5.30 0.40 -0.43
C LEU A 126 -5.30 -0.71 -1.48
N GLY A 127 -4.44 -1.72 -1.32
CA GLY A 127 -4.35 -2.86 -2.25
C GLY A 127 -5.65 -3.66 -2.34
N LEU A 128 -6.23 -4.03 -1.19
CA LEU A 128 -7.51 -4.74 -1.15
C LEU A 128 -8.66 -3.88 -1.69
N PHE A 129 -8.67 -2.59 -1.34
CA PHE A 129 -9.68 -1.66 -1.80
C PHE A 129 -9.66 -1.50 -3.33
N TRP A 130 -8.47 -1.38 -3.93
CA TRP A 130 -8.31 -1.36 -5.38
C TRP A 130 -8.86 -2.65 -6.01
N ALA A 131 -8.49 -3.81 -5.46
CA ALA A 131 -8.93 -5.10 -6.00
C ALA A 131 -10.46 -5.25 -5.95
N MET A 132 -11.09 -4.88 -4.83
CA MET A 132 -12.54 -4.90 -4.70
C MET A 132 -13.24 -3.92 -5.66
N ARG A 133 -12.69 -2.70 -5.84
CA ARG A 133 -13.29 -1.69 -6.72
C ARG A 133 -13.13 -1.98 -8.21
N ASN A 134 -12.26 -2.93 -8.57
CA ASN A 134 -12.04 -3.39 -9.94
C ASN A 134 -12.54 -4.83 -10.15
N ASP A 135 -13.34 -5.36 -9.22
CA ASP A 135 -13.94 -6.70 -9.32
C ASP A 135 -12.91 -7.80 -9.64
N VAL A 136 -11.73 -7.75 -8.99
CA VAL A 136 -10.70 -8.79 -9.16
C VAL A 136 -11.18 -10.06 -8.44
N GLN A 137 -11.87 -10.92 -9.18
CA GLN A 137 -12.60 -12.06 -8.65
C GLN A 137 -11.75 -12.96 -7.74
N GLU A 138 -10.53 -13.30 -8.15
CA GLU A 138 -9.65 -14.18 -7.35
C GLU A 138 -9.25 -13.58 -5.99
N VAL A 139 -9.18 -12.25 -5.88
CA VAL A 139 -8.91 -11.57 -4.60
C VAL A 139 -10.16 -11.58 -3.73
N VAL A 140 -11.33 -11.27 -4.31
CA VAL A 140 -12.62 -11.28 -3.61
C VAL A 140 -12.93 -12.67 -3.06
N ASP A 141 -12.73 -13.71 -3.86
CA ASP A 141 -12.93 -15.10 -3.45
C ASP A 141 -11.97 -15.50 -2.32
N ASP A 142 -10.69 -15.12 -2.40
CA ASP A 142 -9.72 -15.42 -1.34
C ASP A 142 -10.02 -14.66 -0.04
N ILE A 143 -10.53 -13.41 -0.11
CA ILE A 143 -11.04 -12.70 1.07
C ILE A 143 -12.14 -13.53 1.75
N GLY A 144 -13.14 -13.97 0.98
CA GLY A 144 -14.24 -14.78 1.50
C GLY A 144 -13.74 -16.09 2.15
N GLY A 145 -12.89 -16.83 1.43
CA GLY A 145 -12.34 -18.09 1.91
C GLY A 145 -11.48 -17.95 3.17
N GLN A 146 -10.68 -16.88 3.29
CA GLN A 146 -9.88 -16.63 4.51
C GLN A 146 -10.77 -16.34 5.72
N LEU A 147 -11.90 -15.66 5.55
CA LEU A 147 -12.80 -15.35 6.66
C LEU A 147 -13.52 -16.61 7.17
N GLU A 148 -13.89 -17.52 6.28
CA GLU A 148 -14.50 -18.81 6.66
C GLU A 148 -13.53 -19.72 7.42
N LEU A 149 -12.23 -19.68 7.08
CA LEU A 149 -11.20 -20.50 7.74
C LEU A 149 -10.84 -20.00 9.17
N ASN A 150 -11.17 -18.75 9.48
CA ASN A 150 -10.84 -18.11 10.76
C ASN A 150 -12.03 -18.02 11.74
N THR A 151 -13.19 -18.57 11.36
CA THR A 151 -14.37 -18.80 12.22
C THR A 151 -14.39 -20.20 12.79
#